data_AF-A0A258QIV1-F1
#
_entry.id   AF-A0A258QIV1-F1
#
_cell.length_a   1.000
_cell.length_b   1.000
_cell.length_c   1.000
_cell.angle_alpha   90.00
_cell.angle_beta   90.00
_cell.angle_gamma   90.00
#
_symmetry.space_group_name_H-M   'P 1'
#
loop_
_entity.id
_entity.type
_entity.pdbx_description
1 polymer ?
#
loop_
_entity_poly.entity_id
_entity_poly.type
_entity_poly.pdbx_seq_one_letter_code
_entity_poly.pdbx_strand_id
1 'polypeptide(L)'
;MFGVLVWLEHSFPQSQLAPPPTGSIGLAVLGVAWLLMPRTWPARFLGLILCLPAVLYRPPALMDGQARSWILDVGQGMAVVIQTARHTVLYDAGPAFGASDAGARTVLPALRALHVGTLDQIIISHQARDHAGGLPSVRAAFGAAPIISGQPLRDIASRPCADGASWVFDGVRFTLYQAEVGWHAQKGDNNRSCVLRVQDDNGSLLLTGDLEAIAEQDLIRRHDLTADWLYVPHHGSKTSSSPEFLAAVQPKMGLISAGALNQFGHPHPVIVARYQAASIALINTADSGALEVSAGQVLGYRARQWPFAWRIAWRI
;
A
#
# COMPACT_ATOMS: atom_id res chain seq x y z
N MET A 1 17.90 28.76 -14.51
CA MET A 1 16.57 28.40 -13.96
C MET A 1 16.39 26.88 -13.92
N PHE A 2 16.53 26.15 -15.03
CA PHE A 2 16.43 24.68 -15.06
C PHE A 2 17.42 23.94 -14.12
N GLY A 3 18.69 24.36 -14.06
CA GLY A 3 19.66 23.74 -13.15
C GLY A 3 19.32 23.91 -11.67
N VAL A 4 18.64 25.00 -11.29
CA VAL A 4 18.18 25.22 -9.90
C VAL A 4 16.97 24.35 -9.59
N LEU A 5 16.05 24.17 -10.53
CA LEU A 5 14.90 23.29 -10.37
C LEU A 5 15.33 21.82 -10.26
N VAL A 6 16.27 21.37 -11.09
CA VAL A 6 16.85 20.01 -11.01
C VAL A 6 17.64 19.83 -9.72
N TRP A 7 18.40 20.85 -9.29
CA TRP A 7 19.10 20.83 -8.01
C TRP A 7 18.13 20.80 -6.82
N LEU A 8 17.03 21.55 -6.86
CA LEU A 8 15.98 21.52 -5.84
C LEU A 8 15.26 20.17 -5.80
N GLU A 9 14.99 19.57 -6.96
CA GLU A 9 14.41 18.22 -7.06
C GLU A 9 15.33 17.15 -6.46
N HIS A 10 16.64 17.23 -6.72
CA HIS A 10 17.63 16.29 -6.17
C HIS A 10 17.97 16.54 -4.69
N SER A 11 17.98 17.81 -4.26
CA SER A 11 18.37 18.20 -2.90
C SER A 11 17.18 18.19 -1.93
N PHE A 12 15.96 18.32 -2.45
CA PHE A 12 14.70 18.22 -1.73
C PHE A 12 13.76 17.25 -2.47
N PRO A 13 14.06 15.93 -2.48
CA PRO A 13 13.17 14.91 -3.06
C PRO A 13 11.80 14.84 -2.35
N GLN A 14 11.63 15.59 -1.24
CA GLN A 14 10.36 15.89 -0.55
C GLN A 14 9.48 16.92 -1.28
N SER A 15 9.82 17.35 -2.51
CA SER A 15 9.01 18.33 -3.26
C SER A 15 7.62 17.84 -3.67
N GLN A 16 7.29 16.57 -3.40
CA GLN A 16 5.91 16.10 -3.41
C GLN A 16 5.27 16.32 -2.05
N LEU A 17 5.18 17.61 -1.65
CA LEU A 17 4.43 18.04 -0.47
C LEU A 17 3.03 17.45 -0.55
N ALA A 18 2.59 16.79 0.54
CA ALA A 18 1.18 16.47 0.69
C ALA A 18 0.37 17.74 0.42
N PRO A 19 -0.71 17.69 -0.37
CA PRO A 19 -1.43 18.88 -0.76
C PRO A 19 -1.78 19.66 0.51
N PRO A 20 -1.24 20.88 0.66
CA PRO A 20 -1.46 21.61 1.89
C PRO A 20 -2.95 21.95 2.00
N PRO A 21 -3.46 22.22 3.22
CA PRO A 21 -4.85 22.57 3.41
C PRO A 21 -5.26 23.69 2.44
N THR A 22 -6.51 23.68 1.97
CA THR A 22 -7.00 24.65 0.98
C THR A 22 -6.75 26.10 1.39
N GLY A 23 -6.79 26.40 2.69
CA GLY A 23 -6.40 27.70 3.24
C GLY A 23 -4.95 28.08 2.97
N SER A 24 -4.00 27.16 3.16
CA SER A 24 -2.58 27.36 2.85
C SER A 24 -2.35 27.56 1.34
N ILE A 25 -3.10 26.86 0.48
CA ILE A 25 -3.06 27.09 -0.98
C ILE A 25 -3.56 28.50 -1.30
N GLY A 26 -4.68 28.92 -0.70
CA GLY A 26 -5.21 30.28 -0.87
C GLY A 26 -4.20 31.36 -0.47
N LEU A 27 -3.51 31.18 0.66
CA LEU A 27 -2.43 32.07 1.10
C LEU A 27 -1.26 32.07 0.11
N ALA A 28 -0.84 30.91 -0.39
CA ALA A 28 0.23 30.83 -1.38
C ALA A 28 -0.12 31.53 -2.71
N VAL A 29 -1.37 31.39 -3.19
CA VAL A 29 -1.85 32.09 -4.39
C VAL A 29 -1.81 33.61 -4.17
N LEU A 30 -2.27 34.10 -3.02
CA LEU A 30 -2.18 35.51 -2.64
C LEU A 30 -0.72 35.97 -2.53
N GLY A 31 0.15 35.13 -1.97
CA GLY A 31 1.59 35.37 -1.86
C GLY A 31 2.27 35.52 -3.22
N VAL A 32 1.96 34.63 -4.17
CA VAL A 32 2.44 34.73 -5.55
C VAL A 32 1.90 35.98 -6.23
N ALA A 33 0.60 36.28 -6.09
CA ALA A 33 0.02 37.51 -6.63
C ALA A 33 0.70 38.77 -6.07
N TRP A 34 1.00 38.79 -4.76
CA TRP A 34 1.74 39.87 -4.09
C TRP A 34 3.18 40.01 -4.60
N LEU A 35 3.87 38.88 -4.81
CA LEU A 35 5.22 38.86 -5.38
C LEU A 35 5.23 39.41 -6.81
N LEU A 36 4.16 39.21 -7.58
CA LEU A 36 4.04 39.67 -8.96
C LEU A 36 3.59 41.14 -9.09
N MET A 37 3.32 41.85 -8.00
CA MET A 37 2.99 43.28 -8.02
C MET A 37 4.12 44.14 -8.62
N PRO A 38 3.80 45.36 -9.13
CA PRO A 38 4.78 46.25 -9.76
C PRO A 38 6.02 46.49 -8.90
N ARG A 39 7.17 46.77 -9.53
CA ARG A 39 8.46 46.94 -8.82
C ARG A 39 8.47 48.06 -7.79
N THR A 40 7.58 49.03 -7.92
CA THR A 40 7.37 50.14 -6.99
C THR A 40 6.50 49.77 -5.79
N TRP A 41 5.85 48.60 -5.78
CA TRP A 41 5.07 48.11 -4.66
C TRP A 41 5.99 47.79 -3.47
N PRO A 42 5.76 48.38 -2.29
CA PRO A 42 6.63 48.15 -1.14
C PRO A 42 6.53 46.70 -0.65
N ALA A 43 7.62 46.20 -0.08
CA ALA A 43 7.65 44.92 0.65
C ALA A 43 7.09 43.70 -0.11
N ARG A 44 7.35 43.59 -1.42
CA ARG A 44 6.97 42.41 -2.24
C ARG A 44 7.44 41.08 -1.64
N PHE A 45 8.57 41.08 -0.92
CA PHE A 45 9.11 39.90 -0.24
C PHE A 45 8.14 39.30 0.80
N LEU A 46 7.18 40.06 1.33
CA LEU A 46 6.14 39.53 2.23
C LEU A 46 5.26 38.48 1.56
N GLY A 47 5.16 38.48 0.22
CA GLY A 47 4.48 37.40 -0.49
C GLY A 47 5.17 36.04 -0.32
N LEU A 48 6.49 36.00 -0.05
CA LEU A 48 7.17 34.75 0.32
C LEU A 48 6.67 34.21 1.66
N ILE A 49 6.36 35.09 2.63
CA ILE A 49 5.83 34.69 3.94
C ILE A 49 4.45 34.04 3.77
N LEU A 50 3.62 34.57 2.88
CA LEU A 50 2.30 34.00 2.56
C LEU A 50 2.40 32.61 1.88
N CYS A 51 3.52 32.30 1.23
CA CYS A 51 3.77 30.97 0.67
C CYS A 51 4.29 29.96 1.72
N LEU A 52 4.86 30.42 2.84
CA LEU A 52 5.47 29.53 3.84
C LEU A 52 4.52 28.46 4.39
N PRO A 53 3.24 28.73 4.73
CA PRO A 53 2.34 27.70 5.23
C PRO A 53 2.11 26.55 4.23
N ALA A 54 2.15 26.81 2.92
CA ALA A 54 2.04 25.78 1.90
C ALA A 54 3.36 25.02 1.71
N VAL A 55 4.49 25.74 1.71
CA VAL A 55 5.84 25.17 1.52
C VAL A 55 6.30 24.34 2.71
N LEU A 56 5.91 24.74 3.93
CA LEU A 56 6.32 24.09 5.18
C LEU A 56 5.25 23.17 5.75
N TYR A 57 4.14 22.94 5.04
CA TYR A 57 3.10 22.04 5.51
C TYR A 57 3.65 20.64 5.67
N ARG A 58 3.44 20.07 6.86
CA ARG A 58 3.67 18.66 7.12
C ARG A 58 2.32 18.06 7.49
N PRO A 59 1.89 16.96 6.84
CA PRO A 59 0.70 16.27 7.28
C PRO A 59 0.88 15.83 8.74
N PRO A 60 -0.19 15.86 9.55
CA PRO A 60 -0.12 15.42 10.93
C PRO A 60 0.40 13.97 10.98
N ALA A 61 1.37 13.74 11.88
CA ALA A 61 1.91 12.42 12.12
C ALA A 61 0.83 11.52 12.75
N LEU A 62 0.94 10.21 12.50
CA LEU A 62 0.14 9.22 13.21
C LEU A 62 0.53 9.24 14.69
N MET A 63 -0.46 9.11 15.57
CA MET A 63 -0.20 8.92 17.00
C MET A 63 0.20 7.46 17.26
N ASP A 64 0.86 7.21 18.39
CA ASP A 64 1.06 5.85 18.89
C ASP A 64 -0.31 5.15 19.01
N GLY A 65 -0.35 3.86 18.65
CA GLY A 65 -1.56 3.06 18.54
C GLY A 65 -2.29 3.18 17.21
N GLN A 66 -1.88 4.08 16.31
CA GLN A 66 -2.54 4.27 15.01
C GLN A 66 -1.72 3.73 13.84
N ALA A 67 -2.42 3.11 12.89
CA ALA A 67 -1.86 2.71 11.61
C ALA A 67 -2.57 3.41 10.43
N ARG A 68 -1.81 3.57 9.34
CA ARG A 68 -2.35 3.92 8.02
C ARG A 68 -1.81 2.93 7.00
N SER A 69 -2.69 2.19 6.34
CA SER A 69 -2.33 1.23 5.30
C SER A 69 -2.80 1.71 3.94
N TRP A 70 -1.88 1.85 2.99
CA TRP A 70 -2.15 2.21 1.60
C TRP A 70 -2.07 0.99 0.71
N ILE A 71 -3.21 0.52 0.21
CA ILE A 71 -3.26 -0.50 -0.84
C ILE A 71 -3.09 0.24 -2.17
N LEU A 72 -1.92 0.09 -2.78
CA LEU A 72 -1.57 0.81 -3.99
C LEU A 72 -2.26 0.19 -5.21
N ASP A 73 -2.70 1.03 -6.14
CA ASP A 73 -3.17 0.57 -7.45
C ASP A 73 -1.96 0.20 -8.31
N VAL A 74 -1.64 -1.09 -8.32
CA VAL A 74 -0.58 -1.69 -9.14
C VAL A 74 -1.12 -2.44 -10.35
N GLY A 75 -2.42 -2.32 -10.65
CA GLY A 75 -3.11 -3.17 -11.62
C GLY A 75 -3.41 -4.56 -11.05
N GLN A 76 -2.90 -5.62 -11.68
CA GLN A 76 -2.99 -6.98 -11.12
C GLN A 76 -1.79 -7.23 -10.21
N GLY A 77 -2.04 -7.53 -8.95
CA GLY A 77 -1.01 -7.78 -7.95
C GLY A 77 -1.23 -6.96 -6.70
N MET A 78 -0.26 -7.03 -5.78
CA MET A 78 -0.36 -6.38 -4.49
C MET A 78 0.88 -5.55 -4.16
N ALA A 79 0.67 -4.35 -3.64
CA ALA A 79 1.65 -3.62 -2.86
C ALA A 79 0.92 -2.79 -1.80
N VAL A 80 1.28 -2.96 -0.54
CA VAL A 80 0.66 -2.27 0.60
C VAL A 80 1.73 -1.58 1.43
N VAL A 81 1.60 -0.27 1.62
CA VAL A 81 2.48 0.52 2.49
C VAL A 81 1.77 0.75 3.82
N ILE A 82 2.35 0.28 4.93
CA ILE A 82 1.78 0.39 6.27
C ILE A 82 2.66 1.35 7.07
N GLN A 83 2.10 2.48 7.47
CA GLN A 83 2.76 3.48 8.30
C GLN A 83 2.20 3.44 9.72
N THR A 84 3.10 3.58 10.68
CA THR A 84 2.82 3.83 12.10
C THR A 84 3.36 5.22 12.46
N ALA A 85 3.41 5.58 13.74
CA ALA A 85 3.92 6.89 14.17
C ALA A 85 5.35 7.17 13.66
N ARG A 86 6.21 6.14 13.62
CA ARG A 86 7.65 6.25 13.29
C ARG A 86 8.16 5.17 12.33
N HIS A 87 7.44 4.06 12.17
CA HIS A 87 7.90 2.94 11.33
C HIS A 87 7.06 2.78 10.07
N THR A 88 7.69 2.28 9.00
CA THR A 88 7.03 1.93 7.74
C THR A 88 7.36 0.50 7.33
N VAL A 89 6.31 -0.29 7.05
CA VAL A 89 6.39 -1.65 6.53
C VAL A 89 5.85 -1.67 5.10
N LEU A 90 6.55 -2.33 4.19
CA LEU A 90 6.05 -2.62 2.84
C LEU A 90 5.65 -4.10 2.78
N TYR A 91 4.40 -4.38 2.40
CA TYR A 91 3.92 -5.74 2.14
C TYR A 91 3.67 -5.91 0.63
N ASP A 92 4.41 -6.83 0.01
CA ASP A 92 4.56 -7.01 -1.43
C ASP A 92 5.03 -5.75 -2.18
N ALA A 93 5.50 -5.94 -3.42
CA ALA A 93 6.10 -4.89 -4.24
C ALA A 93 5.45 -4.77 -5.63
N GLY A 94 4.34 -5.47 -5.85
CA GLY A 94 3.58 -5.47 -7.08
C GLY A 94 4.27 -6.18 -8.26
N PRO A 95 3.65 -6.10 -9.45
CA PRO A 95 4.06 -6.80 -10.67
C PRO A 95 5.32 -6.30 -11.35
N ALA A 96 6.01 -7.21 -12.04
CA ALA A 96 7.01 -6.89 -13.06
C ALA A 96 6.36 -6.86 -14.47
N PHE A 97 6.72 -5.89 -15.31
CA PHE A 97 6.22 -5.70 -16.67
C PHE A 97 7.36 -5.52 -17.69
N GLY A 98 7.79 -6.62 -18.34
CA GLY A 98 8.85 -6.55 -19.34
C GLY A 98 10.14 -5.98 -18.75
N ALA A 99 10.61 -4.84 -19.28
CA ALA A 99 11.81 -4.14 -18.80
C ALA A 99 11.56 -3.17 -17.62
N SER A 100 10.35 -3.16 -17.04
CA SER A 100 9.98 -2.28 -15.93
C SER A 100 9.18 -3.04 -14.88
N ASP A 101 8.85 -2.40 -13.75
CA ASP A 101 8.09 -3.02 -12.68
C ASP A 101 7.28 -1.98 -11.87
N ALA A 102 6.35 -2.48 -11.06
CA ALA A 102 5.53 -1.68 -10.16
C ALA A 102 6.35 -1.01 -9.07
N GLY A 103 7.50 -1.57 -8.68
CA GLY A 103 8.45 -0.95 -7.77
C GLY A 103 8.87 0.43 -8.26
N ALA A 104 9.39 0.51 -9.48
CA ALA A 104 9.83 1.75 -10.10
C ALA A 104 8.68 2.70 -10.47
N ARG A 105 7.55 2.16 -10.94
CA ARG A 105 6.45 2.96 -11.50
C ARG A 105 5.40 3.40 -10.48
N THR A 106 5.22 2.63 -9.42
CA THR A 106 4.16 2.81 -8.42
C THR A 106 4.75 2.90 -7.03
N VAL A 107 5.38 1.85 -6.52
CA VAL A 107 5.77 1.77 -5.10
C VAL A 107 6.75 2.87 -4.70
N LEU A 108 7.84 3.08 -5.45
CA LEU A 108 8.83 4.12 -5.14
C LEU A 108 8.24 5.54 -5.22
N PRO A 109 7.47 5.91 -6.26
CA PRO A 109 6.70 7.16 -6.25
C PRO A 109 5.74 7.30 -5.04
N ALA A 110 5.02 6.24 -4.65
CA ALA A 110 4.17 6.26 -3.46
C ALA A 110 4.96 6.52 -2.19
N LEU A 111 6.04 5.78 -1.96
CA LEU A 111 6.89 5.95 -0.79
C LEU A 111 7.44 7.39 -0.71
N ARG A 112 7.83 7.98 -1.84
CA ARG A 112 8.24 9.40 -1.89
C ARG A 112 7.10 10.36 -1.54
N ALA A 113 5.92 10.17 -2.12
CA ALA A 113 4.74 11.00 -1.83
C ALA A 113 4.30 10.89 -0.36
N LEU A 114 4.50 9.73 0.24
CA LEU A 114 4.24 9.44 1.66
C LEU A 114 5.40 9.86 2.59
N HIS A 115 6.43 10.53 2.05
CA HIS A 115 7.62 11.00 2.78
C HIS A 115 8.38 9.88 3.52
N VAL A 116 8.36 8.67 2.95
CA VAL A 116 9.05 7.51 3.51
C VAL A 116 10.54 7.57 3.13
N GLY A 117 11.37 7.87 4.13
CA GLY A 117 12.84 7.87 3.99
C GLY A 117 13.49 6.51 4.26
N THR A 118 12.82 5.64 5.00
CA THR A 118 13.32 4.32 5.42
C THR A 118 12.19 3.29 5.42
N LEU A 119 12.53 2.04 5.15
CA LEU A 119 11.61 0.90 5.35
C LEU A 119 12.18 0.05 6.48
N ASP A 120 11.39 -0.12 7.53
CA ASP A 120 11.76 -0.90 8.72
C ASP A 120 11.61 -2.40 8.45
N GLN A 121 10.71 -2.78 7.54
CA GLN A 121 10.49 -4.15 7.15
C GLN A 121 9.88 -4.22 5.74
N ILE A 122 10.37 -5.14 4.92
CA ILE A 122 9.69 -5.58 3.70
C ILE A 122 9.18 -6.99 3.95
N ILE A 123 7.92 -7.27 3.62
CA ILE A 123 7.30 -8.59 3.71
C ILE A 123 6.87 -8.96 2.31
N ILE A 124 7.33 -10.10 1.80
CA ILE A 124 6.88 -10.64 0.52
C ILE A 124 6.06 -11.88 0.79
N SER A 125 4.77 -11.82 0.47
CA SER A 125 3.82 -12.92 0.69
C SER A 125 4.35 -14.20 0.05
N HIS A 126 4.65 -14.17 -1.24
CA HIS A 126 5.21 -15.27 -2.01
C HIS A 126 5.93 -14.77 -3.27
N GLN A 127 6.54 -15.67 -4.05
CA GLN A 127 7.42 -15.30 -5.16
C GLN A 127 6.71 -15.03 -6.50
N ALA A 128 5.39 -14.99 -6.55
CA ALA A 128 4.71 -14.72 -7.80
C ALA A 128 5.09 -13.34 -8.35
N ARG A 129 5.06 -13.25 -9.68
CA ARG A 129 5.57 -12.10 -10.41
C ARG A 129 4.79 -10.83 -10.11
N ASP A 130 3.51 -10.94 -9.77
CA ASP A 130 2.59 -9.87 -9.40
C ASP A 130 2.67 -9.41 -7.93
N HIS A 131 3.53 -10.07 -7.14
CA HIS A 131 3.80 -9.74 -5.74
C HIS A 131 5.24 -9.31 -5.53
N ALA A 132 6.20 -10.15 -5.94
CA ALA A 132 7.63 -9.91 -5.77
C ALA A 132 8.26 -9.15 -6.95
N GLY A 133 7.51 -8.89 -8.02
CA GLY A 133 8.04 -8.37 -9.28
C GLY A 133 8.70 -6.98 -9.18
N GLY A 134 8.16 -6.10 -8.34
CA GLY A 134 8.74 -4.78 -8.07
C GLY A 134 9.85 -4.76 -7.02
N LEU A 135 10.15 -5.90 -6.38
CA LEU A 135 11.13 -5.96 -5.31
C LEU A 135 12.54 -5.52 -5.74
N PRO A 136 13.07 -5.85 -6.93
CA PRO A 136 14.40 -5.39 -7.35
C PRO A 136 14.54 -3.86 -7.33
N SER A 137 13.55 -3.14 -7.85
CA SER A 137 13.53 -1.68 -7.84
C SER A 137 13.42 -1.11 -6.43
N VAL A 138 12.55 -1.69 -5.58
CA VAL A 138 12.44 -1.28 -4.17
C VAL A 138 13.76 -1.53 -3.43
N ARG A 139 14.40 -2.68 -3.64
CA ARG A 139 15.65 -3.06 -2.97
C ARG A 139 16.81 -2.17 -3.39
N ALA A 140 16.86 -1.73 -4.64
CA ALA A 140 17.85 -0.78 -5.11
C ALA A 140 17.78 0.57 -4.37
N ALA A 141 16.57 1.01 -3.99
CA ALA A 141 16.37 2.23 -3.22
C ALA A 141 16.48 2.03 -1.69
N PHE A 142 16.02 0.88 -1.18
CA PHE A 142 15.95 0.55 0.25
C PHE A 142 16.80 -0.69 0.58
N GLY A 143 18.09 -0.62 0.21
CA GLY A 143 19.05 -1.73 0.32
C GLY A 143 19.39 -2.19 1.74
N ALA A 144 18.98 -1.47 2.78
CA ALA A 144 19.20 -1.86 4.17
C ALA A 144 17.99 -2.53 4.84
N ALA A 145 16.80 -2.43 4.24
CA ALA A 145 15.58 -2.93 4.85
C ALA A 145 15.63 -4.46 5.03
N PRO A 146 15.32 -5.00 6.21
CA PRO A 146 15.19 -6.44 6.39
C PRO A 146 14.00 -6.97 5.59
N ILE A 147 14.10 -8.22 5.13
CA ILE A 147 13.07 -8.86 4.31
C ILE A 147 12.61 -10.14 5.00
N ILE A 148 11.30 -10.28 5.17
CA ILE A 148 10.63 -11.53 5.52
C ILE A 148 9.93 -12.02 4.26
N SER A 149 9.96 -13.33 3.98
CA SER A 149 9.18 -13.87 2.88
C SER A 149 8.59 -15.24 3.19
N GLY A 150 7.39 -15.48 2.66
CA GLY A 150 6.74 -16.79 2.72
C GLY A 150 7.53 -17.86 1.96
N GLN A 151 8.37 -17.47 1.00
CA GLN A 151 9.22 -18.39 0.23
C GLN A 151 10.64 -17.84 0.05
N PRO A 152 11.68 -18.68 -0.07
CA PRO A 152 13.06 -18.21 -0.28
C PRO A 152 13.20 -17.40 -1.58
N LEU A 153 13.54 -16.11 -1.48
CA LEU A 153 13.64 -15.24 -2.64
C LEU A 153 14.91 -15.56 -3.45
N ARG A 154 14.79 -15.51 -4.78
CA ARG A 154 15.95 -15.70 -5.67
C ARG A 154 16.92 -14.52 -5.54
N ASP A 155 18.18 -14.80 -5.29
CA ASP A 155 19.30 -13.83 -5.27
C ASP A 155 19.12 -12.67 -4.26
N ILE A 156 18.19 -12.81 -3.30
CA ILE A 156 17.90 -11.81 -2.27
C ILE A 156 17.80 -12.54 -0.92
N ALA A 157 18.64 -12.15 0.03
CA ALA A 157 18.58 -12.71 1.38
C ALA A 157 17.28 -12.28 2.08
N SER A 158 16.52 -13.26 2.58
CA SER A 158 15.30 -13.04 3.35
C SER A 158 15.21 -14.00 4.54
N ARG A 159 14.56 -13.53 5.60
CA ARG A 159 14.13 -14.38 6.72
C ARG A 159 12.84 -15.12 6.32
N PRO A 160 12.66 -16.39 6.72
CA PRO A 160 11.41 -17.08 6.48
C PRO A 160 10.27 -16.42 7.26
N CYS A 161 9.08 -16.43 6.68
CA CYS A 161 7.85 -16.17 7.42
C CYS A 161 7.69 -17.25 8.49
N ALA A 162 7.61 -16.84 9.75
CA ALA A 162 7.43 -17.76 10.87
C ALA A 162 5.99 -17.63 11.38
N ASP A 163 5.25 -18.73 11.36
CA ASP A 163 3.87 -18.77 11.82
C ASP A 163 3.75 -18.36 13.29
N GLY A 164 2.81 -17.46 13.60
CA GLY A 164 2.61 -16.88 14.94
C GLY A 164 3.64 -15.84 15.35
N ALA A 165 4.67 -15.56 14.55
CA ALA A 165 5.64 -14.52 14.86
C ALA A 165 4.97 -13.15 14.90
N SER A 166 5.24 -12.37 15.94
CA SER A 166 4.66 -11.03 16.11
C SER A 166 5.64 -10.02 16.67
N TRP A 167 5.38 -8.76 16.38
CA TRP A 167 6.08 -7.62 16.94
C TRP A 167 5.14 -6.42 17.07
N VAL A 168 5.61 -5.38 17.75
CA VAL A 168 4.86 -4.13 17.93
C VAL A 168 5.73 -2.97 17.48
N PHE A 169 5.17 -2.11 16.63
CA PHE A 169 5.74 -0.80 16.32
C PHE A 169 4.77 0.28 16.75
N ASP A 170 5.23 1.17 17.63
CA ASP A 170 4.47 2.36 18.05
C ASP A 170 3.05 2.04 18.52
N GLY A 171 2.87 0.94 19.27
CA GLY A 171 1.56 0.48 19.75
C GLY A 171 0.75 -0.36 18.75
N VAL A 172 1.16 -0.44 17.48
CA VAL A 172 0.50 -1.25 16.44
C VAL A 172 1.12 -2.65 16.42
N ARG A 173 0.28 -3.68 16.52
CA ARG A 173 0.71 -5.09 16.48
C ARG A 173 0.72 -5.63 15.06
N PHE A 174 1.78 -6.33 14.72
CA PHE A 174 1.94 -7.08 13.49
C PHE A 174 2.09 -8.56 13.83
N THR A 175 1.28 -9.42 13.23
CA THR A 175 1.32 -10.87 13.43
C THR A 175 1.36 -11.59 12.10
N LEU A 176 2.31 -12.49 11.93
CA LEU A 176 2.47 -13.32 10.74
C LEU A 176 1.80 -14.67 10.91
N TYR A 177 1.20 -15.16 9.84
CA TYR A 177 0.70 -16.52 9.75
C TYR A 177 1.17 -17.19 8.47
N GLN A 178 1.41 -18.49 8.52
CA GLN A 178 1.75 -19.29 7.35
C GLN A 178 1.10 -20.66 7.45
N ALA A 179 0.45 -21.09 6.38
CA ALA A 179 -0.25 -22.37 6.34
C ALA A 179 0.75 -23.54 6.34
N GLU A 180 0.41 -24.62 7.05
CA GLU A 180 1.15 -25.87 7.07
C GLU A 180 0.54 -26.85 6.06
N VAL A 181 0.62 -26.49 4.78
CA VAL A 181 0.16 -27.35 3.69
C VAL A 181 1.34 -28.03 2.98
N GLY A 182 1.10 -29.25 2.49
CA GLY A 182 2.12 -30.05 1.81
C GLY A 182 2.78 -29.30 0.66
N TRP A 183 4.10 -29.38 0.58
CA TRP A 183 4.92 -28.63 -0.37
C TRP A 183 4.78 -29.19 -1.78
N HIS A 184 4.21 -28.39 -2.69
CA HIS A 184 4.49 -28.58 -4.09
C HIS A 184 5.74 -27.76 -4.42
N ALA A 185 6.83 -28.41 -4.83
CA ALA A 185 8.12 -27.76 -5.15
C ALA A 185 8.08 -26.78 -6.35
N GLN A 186 6.88 -26.40 -6.80
CA GLN A 186 6.65 -25.41 -7.85
C GLN A 186 7.01 -24.02 -7.32
N LYS A 187 7.69 -23.25 -8.17
CA LYS A 187 7.99 -21.84 -7.92
C LYS A 187 6.68 -21.05 -7.92
N GLY A 188 6.43 -20.25 -6.88
CA GLY A 188 5.22 -19.42 -6.79
C GLY A 188 3.99 -20.14 -6.23
N ASP A 189 4.19 -21.09 -5.30
CA ASP A 189 3.06 -21.68 -4.57
C ASP A 189 2.35 -20.63 -3.69
N ASN A 190 1.18 -20.21 -4.15
CA ASN A 190 0.25 -19.29 -3.53
C ASN A 190 -0.07 -19.62 -2.07
N ASN A 191 -0.14 -20.91 -1.73
CA ASN A 191 -0.50 -21.37 -0.39
C ASN A 191 0.62 -21.17 0.63
N ARG A 192 1.80 -20.74 0.18
CA ARG A 192 2.90 -20.31 1.06
C ARG A 192 2.91 -18.81 1.33
N SER A 193 1.85 -18.10 0.95
CA SER A 193 1.70 -16.67 1.25
C SER A 193 1.95 -16.40 2.74
N CYS A 194 2.89 -15.50 3.04
CA CYS A 194 3.13 -15.00 4.39
C CYS A 194 2.03 -14.01 4.77
N VAL A 195 0.98 -14.50 5.42
CA VAL A 195 -0.18 -13.69 5.81
C VAL A 195 0.23 -12.73 6.92
N LEU A 196 -0.20 -11.47 6.83
CA LEU A 196 0.05 -10.45 7.85
C LEU A 196 -1.27 -9.91 8.39
N ARG A 197 -1.44 -9.94 9.71
CA ARG A 197 -2.45 -9.15 10.43
C ARG A 197 -1.80 -7.92 11.02
N VAL A 198 -2.36 -6.75 10.73
CA VAL A 198 -2.01 -5.45 11.32
C VAL A 198 -3.15 -5.04 12.23
N GLN A 199 -2.88 -4.76 13.50
CA GLN A 199 -3.89 -4.37 14.48
C GLN A 199 -3.47 -3.08 15.18
N ASP A 200 -4.34 -2.08 15.08
CA ASP A 200 -4.21 -0.76 15.69
C ASP A 200 -5.40 -0.51 16.65
N ASP A 201 -5.50 0.68 17.24
CA ASP A 201 -6.56 1.03 18.18
C ASP A 201 -7.96 1.07 17.54
N ASN A 202 -8.04 1.14 16.21
CA ASN A 202 -9.28 1.33 15.46
C ASN A 202 -9.78 0.04 14.76
N GLY A 203 -8.97 -1.00 14.74
CA GLY A 203 -9.34 -2.30 14.17
C GLY A 203 -8.15 -3.11 13.66
N SER A 204 -8.43 -4.04 12.76
CA SER A 204 -7.40 -4.87 12.14
C SER A 204 -7.59 -5.14 10.66
N LEU A 205 -6.48 -5.17 9.94
CA LEU A 205 -6.37 -5.48 8.51
C LEU A 205 -5.65 -6.82 8.34
N LEU A 206 -6.26 -7.76 7.61
CA LEU A 206 -5.65 -9.04 7.25
C LEU A 206 -5.20 -9.01 5.78
N LEU A 207 -3.89 -9.06 5.55
CA LEU A 207 -3.26 -9.18 4.24
C LEU A 207 -2.95 -10.65 3.98
N THR A 208 -3.64 -11.23 3.01
CA THR A 208 -3.65 -12.67 2.78
C THR A 208 -2.68 -13.12 1.69
N GLY A 209 -2.20 -12.21 0.84
CA GLY A 209 -1.52 -12.62 -0.39
C GLY A 209 -2.47 -13.44 -1.27
N ASP A 210 -1.98 -14.54 -1.81
CA ASP A 210 -2.70 -15.35 -2.78
C ASP A 210 -3.21 -16.68 -2.23
N LEU A 211 -3.46 -16.78 -0.91
CA LEU A 211 -4.00 -17.99 -0.28
C LEU A 211 -5.16 -18.60 -1.09
N GLU A 212 -5.11 -19.93 -1.22
CA GLU A 212 -6.21 -20.71 -1.77
C GLU A 212 -6.90 -21.50 -0.66
N ALA A 213 -8.06 -22.09 -1.00
CA ALA A 213 -8.96 -22.72 -0.04
C ALA A 213 -8.29 -23.73 0.92
N ILE A 214 -7.27 -24.47 0.46
CA ILE A 214 -6.58 -25.44 1.33
C ILE A 214 -5.78 -24.77 2.45
N ALA A 215 -5.09 -23.66 2.14
CA ALA A 215 -4.32 -22.89 3.12
C ALA A 215 -5.23 -22.05 4.00
N GLU A 216 -6.32 -21.51 3.45
CA GLU A 216 -7.38 -20.86 4.23
C GLU A 216 -7.91 -21.80 5.31
N GLN A 217 -8.25 -23.04 4.94
CA GLN A 217 -8.80 -24.03 5.87
C GLN A 217 -7.80 -24.43 6.95
N ASP A 218 -6.51 -24.50 6.61
CA ASP A 218 -5.46 -24.76 7.57
C ASP A 218 -5.33 -23.64 8.61
N LEU A 219 -5.26 -22.39 8.14
CA LEU A 219 -5.06 -21.25 9.02
C LEU A 219 -6.24 -21.03 9.98
N ILE A 220 -7.48 -21.16 9.52
CA ILE A 220 -8.66 -20.97 10.39
C ILE A 220 -8.81 -22.07 11.45
N ARG A 221 -8.19 -23.25 11.26
CA ARG A 221 -8.17 -24.29 12.28
C ARG A 221 -7.17 -24.00 13.40
N ARG A 222 -6.10 -23.27 13.09
CA ARG A 222 -4.95 -23.07 13.99
C ARG A 222 -4.95 -21.70 14.64
N HIS A 223 -5.59 -20.70 14.01
CA HIS A 223 -5.49 -19.31 14.40
C HIS A 223 -6.84 -18.60 14.39
N ASP A 224 -6.96 -17.59 15.25
CA ASP A 224 -8.00 -16.58 15.14
C ASP A 224 -7.58 -15.51 14.11
N LEU A 225 -8.25 -15.54 12.97
CA LEU A 225 -8.01 -14.63 11.84
C LEU A 225 -9.03 -13.50 11.74
N THR A 226 -9.80 -13.24 12.82
CA THR A 226 -10.77 -12.14 12.83
C THR A 226 -10.12 -10.82 12.43
N ALA A 227 -10.74 -10.10 11.49
CA ALA A 227 -10.25 -8.80 11.04
C ALA A 227 -11.38 -7.93 10.50
N ASP A 228 -11.29 -6.61 10.69
CA ASP A 228 -12.29 -5.66 10.20
C ASP A 228 -12.21 -5.49 8.68
N TRP A 229 -11.00 -5.47 8.15
CA TRP A 229 -10.71 -5.37 6.73
C TRP A 229 -9.92 -6.58 6.26
N LEU A 230 -10.34 -7.15 5.14
CA LEU A 230 -9.70 -8.29 4.51
C LEU A 230 -9.17 -7.86 3.16
N TYR A 231 -7.87 -7.98 2.91
CA TYR A 231 -7.43 -8.06 1.53
C TYR A 231 -7.97 -9.36 0.95
N VAL A 232 -8.80 -9.25 -0.09
CA VAL A 232 -9.46 -10.41 -0.70
C VAL A 232 -8.37 -11.35 -1.25
N PRO A 233 -8.28 -12.59 -0.73
CA PRO A 233 -7.28 -13.55 -1.17
C PRO A 233 -7.17 -13.66 -2.68
N HIS A 234 -5.93 -13.75 -3.17
CA HIS A 234 -5.63 -14.05 -4.58
C HIS A 234 -6.34 -13.13 -5.57
N HIS A 235 -6.45 -11.85 -5.20
CA HIS A 235 -7.11 -10.78 -5.97
C HIS A 235 -8.60 -11.07 -6.27
N GLY A 236 -9.21 -12.04 -5.59
CA GLY A 236 -10.55 -12.53 -5.88
C GLY A 236 -10.60 -13.68 -6.89
N SER A 237 -9.58 -14.54 -6.94
CA SER A 237 -9.60 -15.80 -7.69
C SER A 237 -10.69 -16.75 -7.18
N LYS A 238 -11.30 -17.52 -8.10
CA LYS A 238 -12.27 -18.57 -7.77
C LYS A 238 -11.71 -19.70 -6.88
N THR A 239 -10.39 -19.80 -6.73
CA THR A 239 -9.70 -20.79 -5.88
C THR A 239 -9.62 -20.40 -4.40
N SER A 240 -10.12 -19.21 -4.06
CA SER A 240 -9.96 -18.60 -2.74
C SER A 240 -11.28 -18.06 -2.18
N SER A 241 -11.20 -17.41 -1.02
CA SER A 241 -12.29 -16.86 -0.22
C SER A 241 -13.38 -17.88 0.08
N SER A 242 -13.03 -19.08 0.56
CA SER A 242 -13.99 -20.12 0.92
C SER A 242 -15.06 -19.60 1.91
N PRO A 243 -16.30 -20.12 1.87
CA PRO A 243 -17.34 -19.70 2.82
C PRO A 243 -16.92 -19.82 4.29
N GLU A 244 -16.21 -20.89 4.63
CA GLU A 244 -15.68 -21.15 5.98
C GLU A 244 -14.64 -20.11 6.38
N PHE A 245 -13.77 -19.72 5.45
CA PHE A 245 -12.78 -18.67 5.67
C PHE A 245 -13.45 -17.31 5.92
N LEU A 246 -14.41 -16.91 5.10
CA LEU A 246 -15.14 -15.66 5.29
C LEU A 246 -15.92 -15.64 6.61
N ALA A 247 -16.51 -16.79 7.00
CA ALA A 247 -17.20 -16.94 8.27
C ALA A 247 -16.26 -16.87 9.49
N ALA A 248 -15.00 -17.29 9.34
CA ALA A 248 -13.99 -17.20 10.40
C ALA A 248 -13.37 -15.79 10.52
N VAL A 249 -13.07 -15.13 9.39
CA VAL A 249 -12.46 -13.79 9.39
C VAL A 249 -13.47 -12.70 9.76
N GLN A 250 -14.74 -12.86 9.36
CA GLN A 250 -15.84 -11.93 9.62
C GLN A 250 -15.54 -10.46 9.25
N PRO A 251 -15.00 -10.16 8.05
CA PRO A 251 -14.64 -8.79 7.70
C PRO A 251 -15.86 -7.93 7.44
N LYS A 252 -15.76 -6.65 7.80
CA LYS A 252 -16.75 -5.62 7.44
C LYS A 252 -16.64 -5.26 5.96
N MET A 253 -15.43 -5.35 5.41
CA MET A 253 -15.15 -5.00 4.02
C MET A 253 -13.97 -5.80 3.44
N GLY A 254 -14.09 -6.23 2.19
CA GLY A 254 -13.03 -6.79 1.38
C GLY A 254 -12.38 -5.73 0.48
N LEU A 255 -11.05 -5.70 0.46
CA LEU A 255 -10.22 -4.81 -0.34
C LEU A 255 -9.58 -5.60 -1.48
N ILE A 256 -9.72 -5.15 -2.71
CA ILE A 256 -9.23 -5.86 -3.91
C ILE A 256 -8.23 -4.96 -4.64
N SER A 257 -7.09 -5.52 -5.03
CA SER A 257 -6.20 -4.92 -6.04
C SER A 257 -6.17 -5.79 -7.29
N ALA A 258 -7.08 -5.49 -8.22
CA ALA A 258 -7.18 -6.18 -9.50
C ALA A 258 -7.61 -5.20 -10.61
N GLY A 259 -6.71 -4.96 -11.57
CA GLY A 259 -6.94 -4.00 -12.67
C GLY A 259 -8.20 -4.33 -13.50
N ALA A 260 -8.92 -3.32 -13.98
CA ALA A 260 -10.23 -3.47 -14.64
C ALA A 260 -10.25 -4.41 -15.86
N LEU A 261 -9.11 -4.57 -16.55
CA LEU A 261 -8.94 -5.42 -17.73
C LEU A 261 -7.82 -6.45 -17.51
N ASN A 262 -7.67 -6.94 -16.27
CA ASN A 262 -6.70 -8.00 -16.01
C ASN A 262 -7.05 -9.27 -16.79
N GLN A 263 -6.03 -9.96 -17.30
CA GLN A 263 -6.17 -11.17 -18.11
C GLN A 263 -6.79 -12.37 -17.36
N PHE A 264 -6.88 -12.30 -16.03
CA PHE A 264 -7.37 -13.39 -15.18
C PHE A 264 -8.88 -13.32 -14.93
N GLY A 265 -9.52 -12.19 -15.27
CA GLY A 265 -10.93 -11.96 -14.96
C GLY A 265 -11.20 -11.80 -13.47
N HIS A 266 -10.23 -11.29 -12.71
CA HIS A 266 -10.35 -11.02 -11.28
C HIS A 266 -10.96 -9.63 -11.00
N PRO A 267 -11.68 -9.44 -9.88
CA PRO A 267 -12.23 -10.50 -9.04
C PRO A 267 -13.26 -11.32 -9.82
N HIS A 268 -13.23 -12.64 -9.64
CA HIS A 268 -14.13 -13.53 -10.37
C HIS A 268 -15.58 -13.32 -9.90
N PRO A 269 -16.60 -13.34 -10.80
CA PRO A 269 -17.99 -13.04 -10.44
C PRO A 269 -18.54 -13.92 -9.30
N VAL A 270 -18.14 -15.19 -9.25
CA VAL A 270 -18.52 -16.11 -8.14
C VAL A 270 -17.98 -15.63 -6.79
N ILE A 271 -16.79 -15.04 -6.75
CA ILE A 271 -16.22 -14.48 -5.51
C ILE A 271 -17.00 -13.23 -5.12
N VAL A 272 -17.27 -12.33 -6.06
CA VAL A 272 -18.09 -11.14 -5.80
C VAL A 272 -19.45 -11.53 -5.23
N ALA A 273 -20.13 -12.51 -5.84
CA ALA A 273 -21.41 -13.01 -5.36
C ALA A 273 -21.33 -13.61 -3.94
N ARG A 274 -20.22 -14.27 -3.60
CA ARG A 274 -19.99 -14.84 -2.26
C ARG A 274 -19.86 -13.77 -1.18
N TYR A 275 -19.10 -12.70 -1.45
CA TYR A 275 -18.99 -11.57 -0.52
C TYR A 275 -20.33 -10.84 -0.37
N GLN A 276 -21.08 -10.66 -1.46
CA GLN A 276 -22.43 -10.09 -1.42
C GLN A 276 -23.40 -10.95 -0.59
N ALA A 277 -23.39 -12.27 -0.77
CA ALA A 277 -24.22 -13.20 0.01
C ALA A 277 -23.88 -13.16 1.51
N ALA A 278 -22.61 -12.93 1.85
CA ALA A 278 -22.15 -12.73 3.22
C ALA A 278 -22.39 -11.30 3.75
N SER A 279 -23.00 -10.40 2.97
CA SER A 279 -23.19 -8.98 3.31
C SER A 279 -21.88 -8.22 3.59
N ILE A 280 -20.79 -8.65 2.96
CA ILE A 280 -19.48 -8.01 3.08
C ILE A 280 -19.30 -7.05 1.91
N ALA A 281 -19.07 -5.77 2.20
CA ALA A 281 -18.81 -4.76 1.16
C ALA A 281 -17.49 -5.05 0.44
N LEU A 282 -17.42 -4.75 -0.86
CA LEU A 282 -16.20 -4.85 -1.65
C LEU A 282 -15.81 -3.50 -2.23
N ILE A 283 -14.51 -3.21 -2.22
CA ILE A 283 -13.91 -2.06 -2.90
C ILE A 283 -12.69 -2.52 -3.68
N ASN A 284 -12.58 -2.08 -4.94
CA ASN A 284 -11.49 -2.46 -5.84
C ASN A 284 -10.67 -1.22 -6.23
N THR A 285 -9.34 -1.35 -6.22
CA THR A 285 -8.43 -0.30 -6.68
C THR A 285 -8.68 0.08 -8.13
N ALA A 286 -9.11 -0.86 -8.99
CA ALA A 286 -9.49 -0.54 -10.36
C ALA A 286 -10.55 0.56 -10.43
N ASP A 287 -11.50 0.55 -9.50
CA ASP A 287 -12.63 1.49 -9.45
C ASP A 287 -12.38 2.71 -8.58
N SER A 288 -11.47 2.59 -7.62
CA SER A 288 -11.31 3.54 -6.54
C SER A 288 -9.89 4.12 -6.46
N GLY A 289 -8.97 3.75 -7.35
CA GLY A 289 -7.55 4.11 -7.25
C GLY A 289 -6.91 3.46 -6.03
N ALA A 290 -5.83 4.05 -5.52
CA ALA A 290 -5.26 3.60 -4.25
C ALA A 290 -6.31 3.69 -3.12
N LEU A 291 -6.26 2.74 -2.20
CA LEU A 291 -7.13 2.69 -1.03
C LEU A 291 -6.32 2.99 0.22
N GLU A 292 -6.87 3.80 1.12
CA GLU A 292 -6.33 4.04 2.44
C GLU A 292 -7.24 3.40 3.49
N VAL A 293 -6.65 2.60 4.37
CA VAL A 293 -7.28 2.11 5.60
C VAL A 293 -6.64 2.84 6.77
N SER A 294 -7.41 3.68 7.45
CA SER A 294 -6.95 4.42 8.63
C SER A 294 -8.13 4.89 9.48
N ALA A 295 -7.92 5.02 10.80
CA ALA A 295 -8.91 5.56 11.73
C ALA A 295 -10.31 4.91 11.61
N GLY A 296 -10.37 3.59 11.41
CA GLY A 296 -11.64 2.87 11.30
C GLY A 296 -12.36 3.00 9.96
N GLN A 297 -11.72 3.60 8.94
CA GLN A 297 -12.35 3.92 7.66
C GLN A 297 -11.52 3.43 6.48
N VAL A 298 -12.20 3.28 5.32
CA VAL A 298 -11.59 3.00 4.02
C VAL A 298 -11.92 4.13 3.05
N LEU A 299 -10.90 4.76 2.49
CA LEU A 299 -11.03 5.85 1.51
C LEU A 299 -10.41 5.43 0.18
N GLY A 300 -11.09 5.75 -0.93
CA GLY A 300 -10.59 5.53 -2.29
C GLY A 300 -10.22 6.85 -2.97
N TYR A 301 -9.12 6.86 -3.73
CA TYR A 301 -8.52 8.05 -4.33
C TYR A 301 -8.61 8.14 -5.88
N ARG A 302 -9.61 7.53 -6.55
CA ARG A 302 -9.76 7.57 -8.03
C ARG A 302 -10.07 8.97 -8.57
N ALA A 303 -10.78 9.78 -7.79
CA ALA A 303 -11.35 11.04 -8.23
C ALA A 303 -11.08 12.15 -7.20
N ARG A 304 -10.11 13.01 -7.55
CA ARG A 304 -9.68 14.25 -6.86
C ARG A 304 -8.84 14.02 -5.58
N GLN A 305 -7.77 14.81 -5.47
CA GLN A 305 -6.99 15.15 -4.24
C GLN A 305 -5.57 14.57 -4.02
N TRP A 306 -4.79 14.27 -5.06
CA TRP A 306 -3.30 14.33 -4.96
C TRP A 306 -2.66 14.60 -6.32
N PRO A 307 -1.56 15.38 -6.45
CA PRO A 307 -1.06 15.77 -7.76
C PRO A 307 -0.46 14.57 -8.52
N PHE A 308 -1.11 14.25 -9.64
CA PHE A 308 -0.54 13.85 -10.92
C PHE A 308 0.21 12.51 -11.14
N ALA A 309 0.53 11.69 -10.13
CA ALA A 309 1.31 10.46 -10.40
C ALA A 309 0.51 9.19 -10.76
N TRP A 310 -0.81 9.16 -10.50
CA TRP A 310 -1.56 7.89 -10.44
C TRP A 310 -2.54 7.63 -11.57
N ARG A 311 -2.57 8.50 -12.59
CA ARG A 311 -3.34 8.27 -13.81
C ARG A 311 -2.46 7.59 -14.86
N ILE A 312 -2.06 6.35 -14.60
CA ILE A 312 -1.83 5.44 -15.73
C ILE A 312 -3.19 4.84 -16.01
N ALA A 313 -3.99 5.56 -16.80
CA ALA A 313 -5.06 4.91 -17.51
C ALA A 313 -4.39 3.80 -18.32
N TRP A 314 -4.60 2.55 -17.93
CA TRP A 314 -4.42 1.40 -18.81
C TRP A 314 -5.50 1.48 -19.90
N ARG A 315 -5.43 2.52 -20.72
CA ARG A 315 -6.10 2.59 -22.01
C ARG A 315 -5.08 2.02 -23.00
N ILE A 316 -5.34 0.79 -23.42
CA ILE A 316 -4.88 0.29 -24.72
C ILE A 316 -5.50 1.21 -25.78
#